data_AF-A0A6A7FZP0-F1
#
_entry.id   AF-A0A6A7FZP0-F1
#
_cell.length_a   1.000
_cell.length_b   1.000
_cell.length_c   1.000
_cell.angle_alpha   90.00
_cell.angle_beta   90.00
_cell.angle_gamma   90.00
#
_symmetry.space_group_name_H-M   'P 1'
#
loop_
_entity.id
_entity.type
_entity.pdbx_description
1 polymer ?
#
loop_
_entity_poly.entity_id
_entity_poly.type
_entity_poly.pdbx_seq_one_letter_code
_entity_poly.pdbx_strand_id
1 'polypeptide(L)'
;LDFGGVSVESLGVEGELKTYFENYEFDLRNAVDSAAGIEEVEIHANVHRLNHNDFSFVADVNNNNDNEVLGTFRVYLCPQYDNNGEQFDYSNGHWHCIEMDKFWKKLSPGGNHIVRKSKESSVTVPDVPSFQSLIDAADKAVSDGSTFEMHDFERACGIPDRMLLPKGQKNGMEFALILAVTDGSIDFVHSDADSEHGGTHSHCGAHGETYPDKRPMGFPLDRRIPDRRVLDETTNIKLTHVRVFHDEHEHDDSHDH
;
A
#
# COMPACT_ATOMS: atom_id res chain seq x y z
N LEU A 1 -10.46 -21.38 0.28
CA LEU A 1 -10.82 -20.00 0.69
C LEU A 1 -10.88 -19.96 2.20
N ASP A 2 -11.64 -20.90 2.78
CA ASP A 2 -11.67 -21.15 4.22
C ASP A 2 -10.26 -21.28 4.85
N PHE A 3 -10.09 -20.63 6.00
CA PHE A 3 -8.96 -20.75 6.91
C PHE A 3 -9.52 -21.18 8.28
N GLY A 4 -9.48 -22.49 8.52
CA GLY A 4 -10.17 -23.13 9.64
C GLY A 4 -9.89 -22.48 11.00
N GLY A 5 -10.97 -22.18 11.73
CA GLY A 5 -10.91 -21.57 13.05
C GLY A 5 -10.64 -20.06 13.07
N VAL A 6 -10.35 -19.43 11.92
CA VAL A 6 -10.13 -17.98 11.83
C VAL A 6 -11.37 -17.27 11.29
N SER A 7 -11.77 -16.19 11.96
CA SER A 7 -12.88 -15.32 11.54
C SER A 7 -12.50 -13.85 11.60
N VAL A 8 -12.93 -13.08 10.60
CA VAL A 8 -12.80 -11.61 10.57
C VAL A 8 -14.10 -11.00 11.09
N GLU A 9 -14.06 -10.53 12.33
CA GLU A 9 -15.23 -10.00 13.02
C GLU A 9 -15.58 -8.59 12.52
N SER A 10 -14.57 -7.73 12.39
CA SER A 10 -14.72 -6.34 11.94
C SER A 10 -13.65 -5.96 10.91
N LEU A 11 -13.99 -4.98 10.07
CA LEU A 11 -13.08 -4.34 9.13
C LEU A 11 -13.50 -2.87 8.99
N GLY A 12 -12.54 -1.96 9.10
CA GLY A 12 -12.76 -0.54 8.98
C GLY A 12 -11.46 0.23 8.68
N VAL A 13 -11.58 1.54 8.69
CA VAL A 13 -10.48 2.48 8.49
C VAL A 13 -10.51 3.51 9.61
N GLU A 14 -9.35 3.76 10.22
CA GLU A 14 -9.11 4.91 11.08
C GLU A 14 -8.44 6.02 10.27
N GLY A 15 -8.98 7.23 10.37
CA GLY A 15 -8.62 8.36 9.51
C GLY A 15 -9.58 8.53 8.32
N GLU A 16 -9.54 9.69 7.69
CA GLU A 16 -10.33 9.99 6.51
C GLU A 16 -9.58 9.57 5.24
N LEU A 17 -10.20 8.76 4.39
CA LEU A 17 -9.68 8.46 3.06
C LEU A 17 -9.85 9.69 2.16
N LYS A 18 -8.91 10.62 2.26
CA LYS A 18 -8.94 11.90 1.56
C LYS A 18 -7.68 12.05 0.69
N THR A 19 -7.88 12.35 -0.58
CA THR A 19 -6.81 12.67 -1.53
C THR A 19 -6.79 14.17 -1.84
N TYR A 20 -5.66 14.66 -2.29
CA TYR A 20 -5.45 16.06 -2.69
C TYR A 20 -4.29 16.14 -3.69
N PHE A 21 -4.11 17.31 -4.31
CA PHE A 21 -2.88 17.60 -5.05
C PHE A 21 -1.95 18.44 -4.18
N GLU A 22 -0.66 18.09 -4.22
CA GLU A 22 0.42 18.88 -3.65
C GLU A 22 1.40 19.32 -4.73
N ASN A 23 2.13 20.40 -4.44
CA ASN A 23 3.21 20.89 -5.28
C ASN A 23 4.49 20.13 -4.97
N TYR A 24 5.19 19.68 -6.01
CA TYR A 24 6.48 19.03 -5.88
C TYR A 24 7.48 19.66 -6.84
N GLU A 25 8.59 20.12 -6.27
CA GLU A 25 9.68 20.72 -7.00
C GLU A 25 10.83 19.73 -7.18
N PHE A 26 11.41 19.67 -8.38
CA PHE A 26 12.62 18.88 -8.64
C PHE A 26 13.60 19.61 -9.55
N ASP A 27 14.88 19.28 -9.34
CA ASP A 27 16.04 19.91 -9.96
C ASP A 27 16.26 19.44 -11.41
N LEU A 28 16.53 20.38 -12.31
CA LEU A 28 16.79 20.19 -13.74
C LEU A 28 18.24 20.50 -14.15
N ARG A 29 19.15 20.79 -13.23
CA ARG A 29 20.57 21.11 -13.53
C ARG A 29 21.24 20.00 -14.34
N ASN A 30 20.97 18.74 -14.00
CA ASN A 30 21.50 17.58 -14.73
C ASN A 30 20.91 17.39 -16.14
N ALA A 31 19.87 18.15 -16.51
CA ALA A 31 19.24 18.09 -17.83
C ALA A 31 19.79 19.15 -18.79
N VAL A 32 20.63 20.09 -18.32
CA VAL A 32 21.19 21.18 -19.12
C VAL A 32 22.71 21.06 -19.21
N ASP A 33 23.29 21.52 -20.33
CA ASP A 33 24.74 21.51 -20.52
C ASP A 33 25.42 22.54 -19.62
N SER A 34 26.40 22.10 -18.82
CA SER A 34 27.30 22.99 -18.08
C SER A 34 28.53 23.32 -18.92
N ALA A 35 29.00 24.58 -18.83
CA ALA A 35 30.19 25.04 -19.53
C ALA A 35 31.27 25.49 -18.53
N ALA A 36 32.53 25.17 -18.83
CA ALA A 36 33.66 25.48 -17.95
C ALA A 36 33.78 27.00 -17.72
N GLY A 37 33.77 27.40 -16.45
CA GLY A 37 33.86 28.81 -16.04
C GLY A 37 32.53 29.56 -16.01
N ILE A 38 31.41 28.89 -16.27
CA ILE A 38 30.06 29.41 -16.03
C ILE A 38 29.55 28.82 -14.71
N GLU A 39 29.06 29.67 -13.82
CA GLU A 39 28.43 29.22 -12.57
C GLU A 39 27.14 28.46 -12.88
N GLU A 40 26.93 27.34 -12.18
CA GLU A 40 25.66 26.63 -12.26
C GLU A 40 24.54 27.50 -11.66
N VAL A 41 23.42 27.54 -12.36
CA VAL A 41 22.20 28.22 -11.90
C VAL A 41 21.21 27.18 -11.42
N GLU A 42 20.46 27.51 -10.38
CA GLU A 42 19.34 26.68 -9.92
C GLU A 42 18.22 26.70 -10.97
N ILE A 43 17.84 25.51 -11.44
CA ILE A 43 16.75 25.33 -12.38
C ILE A 43 15.84 24.25 -11.80
N HIS A 44 14.59 24.61 -11.54
CA HIS A 44 13.61 23.71 -10.97
C HIS A 44 12.37 23.61 -11.86
N ALA A 45 11.71 22.46 -11.83
CA ALA A 45 10.35 22.28 -12.33
C ALA A 45 9.41 21.99 -11.18
N ASN A 46 8.22 22.61 -11.21
CA ASN A 46 7.15 22.35 -10.27
C ASN A 46 6.06 21.53 -10.95
N VAL A 47 5.62 20.45 -10.30
CA VAL A 47 4.56 19.57 -10.76
C VAL A 47 3.55 19.31 -9.66
N HIS A 48 2.27 19.29 -10.03
CA HIS A 48 1.20 18.87 -9.12
C HIS A 48 1.13 17.34 -9.10
N ARG A 49 1.22 16.74 -7.91
CA ARG A 49 1.18 15.28 -7.72
C ARG A 49 0.01 14.93 -6.80
N LEU A 50 -0.69 13.85 -7.12
CA LEU A 50 -1.72 13.31 -6.22
C LEU A 50 -1.03 12.84 -4.94
N ASN A 51 -1.69 13.07 -3.81
CA ASN A 51 -1.33 12.52 -2.51
C ASN A 51 -2.59 12.19 -1.70
N HIS A 52 -2.43 11.58 -0.52
CA HIS A 52 -3.50 11.28 0.41
C HIS A 52 -3.08 11.47 1.87
N ASN A 53 -4.08 11.68 2.73
CA ASN A 53 -3.85 11.70 4.18
C ASN A 53 -3.43 10.33 4.70
N ASP A 54 -2.66 10.29 5.78
CA ASP A 54 -2.38 9.06 6.51
C ASP A 54 -3.68 8.43 7.05
N PHE A 55 -3.80 7.11 6.90
CA PHE A 55 -4.89 6.33 7.46
C PHE A 55 -4.40 4.95 7.93
N SER A 56 -5.22 4.21 8.64
CA SER A 56 -4.92 2.82 9.03
C SER A 56 -6.10 1.89 8.74
N PHE A 57 -5.81 0.72 8.19
CA PHE A 57 -6.77 -0.39 8.17
C PHE A 57 -6.86 -0.98 9.57
N VAL A 58 -8.10 -1.16 10.04
CA VAL A 58 -8.37 -1.72 11.37
C VAL A 58 -9.28 -2.93 11.21
N ALA A 59 -8.86 -4.06 11.78
CA ALA A 59 -9.63 -5.29 11.75
C ALA A 59 -9.53 -6.04 13.08
N ASP A 60 -10.66 -6.55 13.55
CA ASP A 60 -10.69 -7.52 14.63
C ASP A 60 -10.79 -8.92 14.04
N VAL A 61 -9.79 -9.76 14.32
CA VAL A 61 -9.70 -11.13 13.83
C VAL A 61 -9.67 -12.08 15.01
N ASN A 62 -10.55 -13.08 15.01
CA ASN A 62 -10.62 -14.07 16.06
C ASN A 62 -10.02 -15.40 15.58
N ASN A 63 -9.17 -16.00 16.41
CA ASN A 63 -8.60 -17.32 16.20
C ASN A 63 -9.19 -18.29 17.22
N ASN A 64 -10.09 -19.17 16.78
CA ASN A 64 -10.73 -20.20 17.61
C ASN A 64 -9.89 -21.48 17.74
N ASN A 65 -8.66 -21.52 17.20
CA ASN A 65 -7.77 -22.65 17.40
C ASN A 65 -7.09 -22.56 18.78
N ASP A 66 -6.64 -23.69 19.31
CA ASP A 66 -5.95 -23.76 20.60
C ASP A 66 -4.49 -23.25 20.54
N ASN A 67 -3.98 -22.99 19.33
CA ASN A 67 -2.62 -22.55 19.08
C ASN A 67 -2.56 -21.28 18.23
N GLU A 68 -1.42 -20.60 18.31
CA GLU A 68 -1.09 -19.50 17.40
C GLU A 68 -1.04 -20.00 15.96
N VAL A 69 -1.58 -19.21 15.03
CA VAL A 69 -1.54 -19.49 13.59
C VAL A 69 -0.98 -18.29 12.84
N LEU A 70 -0.29 -18.53 11.72
CA LEU A 70 0.17 -17.47 10.84
C LEU A 70 -0.93 -17.12 9.84
N GLY A 71 -1.36 -15.85 9.81
CA GLY A 71 -2.30 -15.34 8.81
C GLY A 71 -1.59 -14.48 7.77
N THR A 72 -1.89 -14.70 6.49
CA THR A 72 -1.59 -13.76 5.41
C THR A 72 -2.80 -12.86 5.19
N PHE A 73 -2.64 -11.58 5.49
CA PHE A 73 -3.64 -10.54 5.31
C PHE A 73 -3.56 -10.01 3.89
N ARG A 74 -4.69 -9.92 3.20
CA ARG A 74 -4.79 -9.47 1.80
C ARG A 74 -5.89 -8.43 1.72
N VAL A 75 -5.51 -7.19 1.45
CA VAL A 75 -6.39 -6.02 1.45
C VAL A 75 -6.60 -5.56 0.03
N TYR A 76 -7.86 -5.46 -0.39
CA TYR A 76 -8.25 -4.98 -1.72
C TYR A 76 -9.26 -3.84 -1.62
N LEU A 77 -9.16 -2.89 -2.55
CA LEU A 77 -10.14 -1.83 -2.73
C LEU A 77 -10.79 -1.99 -4.10
N CYS A 78 -12.12 -2.11 -4.14
CA CYS A 78 -12.87 -2.40 -5.36
C CYS A 78 -13.91 -1.29 -5.60
N PRO A 79 -13.98 -0.70 -6.81
CA PRO A 79 -15.03 0.26 -7.12
C PRO A 79 -16.40 -0.43 -7.11
N GLN A 80 -17.42 0.25 -6.58
CA GLN A 80 -18.79 -0.28 -6.53
C GLN A 80 -19.55 -0.06 -7.84
N TYR A 81 -19.29 1.06 -8.52
CA TYR A 81 -20.04 1.50 -9.69
C TYR A 81 -19.09 1.83 -10.84
N ASP A 82 -19.57 1.62 -12.06
CA ASP A 82 -18.91 2.09 -13.27
C ASP A 82 -19.15 3.59 -13.50
N ASN A 83 -18.62 4.13 -14.59
CA ASN A 83 -18.77 5.55 -14.94
C ASN A 83 -20.20 5.94 -15.33
N ASN A 84 -21.08 4.99 -15.65
CA ASN A 84 -22.50 5.23 -15.93
C ASN A 84 -23.36 5.19 -14.66
N GLY A 85 -22.76 4.85 -13.51
CA GLY A 85 -23.47 4.66 -12.25
C GLY A 85 -24.11 3.28 -12.11
N GLU A 86 -23.78 2.32 -12.98
CA GLU A 86 -24.23 0.95 -12.86
C GLU A 86 -23.35 0.19 -11.86
N GLN A 87 -23.97 -0.54 -10.94
CA GLN A 87 -23.23 -1.33 -9.96
C GLN A 87 -22.53 -2.50 -10.68
N PHE A 88 -21.25 -2.71 -10.37
CA PHE A 88 -20.52 -3.85 -10.93
C PHE A 88 -21.15 -5.18 -10.48
N ASP A 89 -21.33 -6.09 -11.45
CA ASP A 89 -21.65 -7.48 -11.16
C ASP A 89 -20.46 -8.14 -10.43
N TYR A 90 -20.72 -8.89 -9.36
CA TYR A 90 -19.72 -9.61 -8.58
C TYR A 90 -18.80 -10.51 -9.43
N SER A 91 -19.33 -11.06 -10.52
CA SER A 91 -18.60 -11.96 -11.39
C SER A 91 -17.51 -11.28 -12.23
N ASN A 92 -17.56 -9.96 -12.40
CA ASN A 92 -16.58 -9.18 -13.17
C ASN A 92 -15.94 -8.06 -12.35
N GLY A 93 -16.62 -7.54 -11.32
CA GLY A 93 -16.16 -6.43 -10.49
C GLY A 93 -14.84 -6.71 -9.78
N HIS A 94 -14.54 -7.99 -9.50
CA HIS A 94 -13.28 -8.41 -8.91
C HIS A 94 -12.05 -8.00 -9.74
N TRP A 95 -12.18 -7.87 -11.06
CA TRP A 95 -11.09 -7.48 -11.97
C TRP A 95 -10.76 -5.98 -11.91
N HIS A 96 -11.62 -5.19 -11.26
CA HIS A 96 -11.41 -3.76 -11.03
C HIS A 96 -10.85 -3.47 -9.62
N CYS A 97 -10.65 -4.50 -8.80
CA CYS A 97 -10.04 -4.36 -7.49
C CYS A 97 -8.54 -4.08 -7.62
N ILE A 98 -8.05 -3.17 -6.79
CA ILE A 98 -6.63 -2.90 -6.62
C ILE A 98 -6.14 -3.51 -5.32
N GLU A 99 -4.94 -4.08 -5.33
CA GLU A 99 -4.26 -4.57 -4.13
C GLU A 99 -3.78 -3.36 -3.33
N MET A 100 -4.24 -3.26 -2.08
CA MET A 100 -3.89 -2.16 -1.17
C MET A 100 -2.76 -2.56 -0.24
N ASP A 101 -2.76 -3.81 0.22
CA ASP A 101 -1.70 -4.34 1.05
C ASP A 101 -1.74 -5.88 1.11
N LYS A 102 -0.60 -6.47 1.44
CA LYS A 102 -0.41 -7.87 1.78
C LYS A 102 0.66 -7.96 2.88
N PHE A 103 0.35 -8.61 3.99
CA PHE A 103 1.32 -8.78 5.07
C PHE A 103 1.04 -10.06 5.85
N TRP A 104 2.00 -10.50 6.66
CA TRP A 104 1.86 -11.67 7.51
C TRP A 104 1.80 -11.27 8.97
N LYS A 105 0.96 -11.95 9.74
CA LYS A 105 0.88 -11.72 11.18
C LYS A 105 0.48 -12.99 11.90
N LYS A 106 1.17 -13.27 13.01
CA LYS A 106 0.82 -14.33 13.95
C LYS A 106 -0.44 -13.92 14.73
N LEU A 107 -1.40 -14.84 14.82
CA LEU A 107 -2.67 -14.67 15.49
C LEU A 107 -2.73 -15.56 16.72
N SER A 108 -2.72 -14.94 17.90
CA SER A 108 -2.89 -15.65 19.17
C SER A 108 -4.30 -16.25 19.27
N PRO A 109 -4.52 -17.36 20.00
CA PRO A 109 -5.86 -17.82 20.32
C PRO A 109 -6.74 -16.71 20.92
N GLY A 110 -7.98 -16.61 20.47
CA GLY A 110 -8.92 -15.55 20.82
C GLY A 110 -8.86 -14.33 19.88
N GLY A 111 -9.31 -13.18 20.39
CA GLY A 111 -9.41 -11.93 19.64
C GLY A 111 -8.06 -11.24 19.43
N ASN A 112 -7.79 -10.83 18.20
CA ASN A 112 -6.60 -10.10 17.77
C ASN A 112 -7.04 -8.79 17.12
N HIS A 113 -6.60 -7.67 17.68
CA HIS A 113 -6.84 -6.35 17.10
C HIS A 113 -5.68 -5.95 16.19
N ILE A 114 -5.97 -5.75 14.91
CA ILE A 114 -4.99 -5.48 13.87
C ILE A 114 -5.14 -4.03 13.41
N VAL A 115 -4.06 -3.26 13.53
CA VAL A 115 -3.92 -1.92 12.97
C VAL A 115 -2.76 -1.96 11.99
N ARG A 116 -3.00 -1.58 10.73
CA ARG A 116 -2.02 -1.53 9.65
C ARG A 116 -2.02 -0.14 9.02
N LYS A 117 -0.93 0.60 9.12
CA LYS A 117 -0.84 1.97 8.59
C LYS A 117 -0.73 1.94 7.07
N SER A 118 -1.25 2.94 6.39
CA SER A 118 -1.11 3.11 4.94
C SER A 118 0.36 3.09 4.49
N LYS A 119 1.24 3.75 5.27
CA LYS A 119 2.70 3.83 5.05
C LYS A 119 3.45 2.50 5.19
N GLU A 120 2.81 1.48 5.74
CA GLU A 120 3.39 0.14 5.87
C GLU A 120 2.96 -0.75 4.70
N SER A 121 2.26 -0.22 3.68
CA SER A 121 1.79 -1.00 2.55
C SER A 121 2.95 -1.67 1.81
N SER A 122 2.82 -2.98 1.61
CA SER A 122 3.70 -3.81 0.78
C SER A 122 3.60 -3.53 -0.73
N VAL A 123 2.74 -2.61 -1.14
CA VAL A 123 2.51 -2.23 -2.54
C VAL A 123 3.28 -0.96 -2.89
N THR A 124 3.58 -0.12 -1.90
CA THR A 124 4.08 1.23 -2.13
C THR A 124 5.55 1.43 -1.76
N VAL A 125 6.16 2.43 -2.39
CA VAL A 125 7.47 2.99 -2.01
C VAL A 125 7.31 4.44 -1.61
N PRO A 126 8.09 4.92 -0.63
CA PRO A 126 8.17 6.36 -0.38
C PRO A 126 8.78 7.07 -1.60
N ASP A 127 8.62 8.39 -1.64
CA ASP A 127 9.32 9.21 -2.62
C ASP A 127 10.83 9.09 -2.46
N VAL A 128 11.54 8.97 -3.58
CA VAL A 128 13.01 8.93 -3.58
C VAL A 128 13.56 10.31 -3.21
N PRO A 129 14.57 10.41 -2.33
CA PRO A 129 15.23 11.66 -2.02
C PRO A 129 15.78 12.33 -3.27
N SER A 130 15.88 13.66 -3.23
CA SER A 130 16.50 14.41 -4.33
C SER A 130 17.95 13.95 -4.54
N PHE A 131 18.46 14.11 -5.77
CA PHE A 131 19.85 13.74 -6.08
C PHE A 131 20.86 14.48 -5.19
N GLN A 132 20.58 15.75 -4.87
CA GLN A 132 21.39 16.53 -3.95
C GLN A 132 21.38 15.92 -2.55
N SER A 133 20.22 15.52 -2.03
CA SER A 133 20.10 14.87 -0.72
C SER A 133 20.90 13.56 -0.64
N LEU A 134 20.96 12.80 -1.75
CA LEU A 134 21.79 11.59 -1.84
C LEU A 134 23.28 11.92 -1.79
N ILE A 135 23.72 12.95 -2.53
CA ILE A 135 25.12 13.42 -2.51
C ILE A 135 25.50 13.88 -1.10
N ASP A 136 24.68 14.74 -0.48
CA ASP A 136 24.96 15.33 0.83
C ASP A 136 25.07 14.23 1.91
N ALA A 137 24.19 13.23 1.85
CA ALA A 137 24.23 12.11 2.78
C ALA A 137 25.46 11.21 2.58
N ALA A 138 25.89 11.00 1.33
CA ALA A 138 27.09 10.24 1.01
C ALA A 138 28.36 10.98 1.47
N ASP A 139 28.47 12.27 1.16
CA ASP A 139 29.62 13.12 1.55
C ASP A 139 29.74 13.22 3.07
N LYS A 140 28.61 13.36 3.77
CA LYS A 140 28.58 13.34 5.23
C LYS A 140 29.08 12.01 5.80
N ALA A 141 28.61 10.88 5.27
CA ALA A 141 29.05 9.57 5.72
C ALA A 141 30.56 9.38 5.56
N VAL A 142 31.12 9.84 4.43
CA VAL A 142 32.57 9.81 4.18
C VAL A 142 33.33 10.72 5.14
N SER A 143 32.86 11.95 5.36
CA SER A 143 33.48 12.93 6.26
C SER A 143 33.51 12.43 7.71
N ASP A 144 32.39 11.90 8.19
CA ASP A 144 32.20 11.50 9.58
C ASP A 144 32.73 10.08 9.86
N GLY A 145 33.12 9.34 8.80
CA GLY A 145 33.52 7.93 8.90
C GLY A 145 32.37 7.01 9.33
N SER A 146 31.13 7.42 9.08
CA SER A 146 29.91 6.69 9.42
C SER A 146 29.38 5.88 8.22
N THR A 147 28.37 5.05 8.46
CA THR A 147 27.66 4.32 7.43
C THR A 147 26.64 5.22 6.73
N PHE A 148 26.43 4.97 5.44
CA PHE A 148 25.39 5.62 4.64
C PHE A 148 24.04 4.95 4.95
N GLU A 149 23.17 5.66 5.67
CA GLU A 149 21.90 5.15 6.16
C GLU A 149 20.73 5.69 5.31
N MET A 150 20.40 5.00 4.21
CA MET A 150 19.22 5.28 3.36
C MET A 150 18.51 3.99 2.93
N HIS A 151 18.44 3.03 3.85
CA HIS A 151 17.87 1.70 3.62
C HIS A 151 16.41 1.76 3.12
N ASP A 152 15.64 2.74 3.59
CA ASP A 152 14.23 2.93 3.21
C ASP A 152 14.04 3.28 1.71
N PHE A 153 15.09 3.77 1.05
CA PHE A 153 15.06 4.22 -0.34
C PHE A 153 15.84 3.30 -1.30
N GLU A 154 16.32 2.15 -0.82
CA GLU A 154 17.09 1.21 -1.64
C GLU A 154 16.27 0.64 -2.82
N ARG A 155 14.94 0.61 -2.70
CA ARG A 155 14.04 0.07 -3.72
C ARG A 155 13.29 1.19 -4.41
N ALA A 156 13.51 1.32 -5.71
CA ALA A 156 12.73 2.22 -6.58
C ALA A 156 11.53 1.52 -7.26
N CYS A 157 11.33 0.22 -7.00
CA CYS A 157 10.19 -0.53 -7.55
C CYS A 157 9.05 -0.54 -6.54
N GLY A 158 7.92 0.05 -6.92
CA GLY A 158 6.67 0.04 -6.18
C GLY A 158 5.74 1.11 -6.74
N ILE A 159 4.48 1.11 -6.30
CA ILE A 159 3.60 2.24 -6.55
C ILE A 159 4.07 3.40 -5.66
N PRO A 160 4.16 4.66 -6.13
CA PRO A 160 4.45 5.77 -5.23
C PRO A 160 3.41 5.81 -4.11
N ASP A 161 3.84 5.94 -2.84
CA ASP A 161 2.95 5.89 -1.67
C ASP A 161 1.75 6.81 -1.79
N ARG A 162 2.00 8.04 -2.22
CA ARG A 162 1.01 9.07 -2.57
C ARG A 162 -0.08 8.65 -3.56
N MET A 163 0.11 7.56 -4.29
CA MET A 163 -0.84 6.99 -5.26
C MET A 163 -1.51 5.70 -4.76
N LEU A 164 -1.38 5.36 -3.47
CA LEU A 164 -2.05 4.19 -2.87
C LEU A 164 -3.57 4.25 -3.06
N LEU A 165 -4.16 5.43 -2.85
CA LEU A 165 -5.59 5.65 -3.06
C LEU A 165 -5.89 6.16 -4.48
N PRO A 166 -6.99 5.68 -5.11
CA PRO A 166 -7.54 6.36 -6.27
C PRO A 166 -8.01 7.76 -5.86
N LYS A 167 -7.96 8.71 -6.80
CA LYS A 167 -8.35 10.12 -6.55
C LYS A 167 -9.69 10.27 -5.82
N GLY A 168 -10.70 9.46 -6.18
CA GLY A 168 -12.05 9.61 -5.63
C GLY A 168 -12.77 10.83 -6.18
N GLN A 169 -13.78 11.33 -5.44
CA GLN A 169 -14.61 12.45 -5.85
C GLN A 169 -14.86 13.41 -4.68
N LYS A 170 -15.19 14.67 -4.97
CA LYS A 170 -15.44 15.70 -3.95
C LYS A 170 -16.53 15.30 -2.94
N ASN A 171 -17.59 14.66 -3.41
CA ASN A 171 -18.71 14.16 -2.60
C ASN A 171 -18.49 12.73 -2.06
N GLY A 172 -17.30 12.17 -2.26
CA GLY A 172 -16.96 10.80 -1.88
C GLY A 172 -17.34 9.80 -2.96
N MET A 173 -16.36 9.01 -3.40
CA MET A 173 -16.57 7.88 -4.30
C MET A 173 -16.64 6.58 -3.49
N GLU A 174 -17.64 5.74 -3.76
CA GLU A 174 -17.88 4.50 -2.98
C GLU A 174 -17.02 3.33 -3.46
N PHE A 175 -16.40 2.65 -2.50
CA PHE A 175 -15.61 1.45 -2.72
C PHE A 175 -16.02 0.35 -1.73
N ALA A 176 -15.86 -0.90 -2.13
CA ALA A 176 -15.77 -2.03 -1.22
C ALA A 176 -14.30 -2.20 -0.79
N LEU A 177 -14.07 -2.19 0.52
CA LEU A 177 -12.83 -2.63 1.14
C LEU A 177 -12.99 -4.09 1.53
N ILE A 178 -12.10 -4.94 1.04
CA ILE A 178 -12.12 -6.38 1.28
C ILE A 178 -10.85 -6.77 2.03
N LEU A 179 -11.01 -7.51 3.12
CA LEU A 179 -9.93 -8.20 3.81
C LEU A 179 -10.15 -9.71 3.67
N ALA A 180 -9.17 -10.42 3.14
CA ALA A 180 -9.07 -11.87 3.22
C ALA A 180 -7.86 -12.25 4.09
N VAL A 181 -8.10 -13.08 5.10
CA VAL A 181 -7.03 -13.66 5.93
C VAL A 181 -6.87 -15.12 5.56
N THR A 182 -5.72 -15.50 5.02
CA THR A 182 -5.47 -16.84 4.49
C THR A 182 -4.36 -17.55 5.29
N ASP A 183 -4.30 -18.87 5.20
CA ASP A 183 -3.36 -19.67 5.99
C ASP A 183 -1.90 -19.41 5.56
N GLY A 184 -1.19 -18.66 6.39
CA GLY A 184 0.20 -18.28 6.16
C GLY A 184 1.15 -19.46 6.18
N SER A 185 0.83 -20.58 6.85
CA SER A 185 1.67 -21.79 6.80
C SER A 185 1.71 -22.43 5.41
N ILE A 186 0.64 -22.22 4.63
CA ILE A 186 0.53 -22.67 3.24
C ILE A 186 1.13 -21.61 2.32
N ASP A 187 0.75 -20.35 2.52
CA ASP A 187 1.04 -19.24 1.62
C ASP A 187 2.51 -18.81 1.68
N PHE A 188 3.08 -18.72 2.88
CA PHE A 188 4.40 -18.15 3.08
C PHE A 188 5.53 -19.08 2.64
N VAL A 189 6.56 -18.52 2.02
CA VAL A 189 7.70 -19.29 1.47
C VAL A 189 8.90 -19.33 2.41
N HIS A 190 9.11 -18.29 3.21
CA HIS A 190 10.34 -18.12 3.99
C HIS A 190 10.21 -18.63 5.42
N SER A 191 11.33 -18.73 6.13
CA SER A 191 11.35 -19.21 7.52
C SER A 191 11.02 -18.13 8.55
N ASP A 192 11.18 -16.86 8.20
CA ASP A 192 10.97 -15.73 9.10
C ASP A 192 9.83 -14.83 8.62
N ALA A 193 8.66 -15.02 9.22
CA ALA A 193 7.46 -14.25 8.92
C ALA A 193 7.44 -12.85 9.54
N ASP A 194 8.41 -12.54 10.41
CA ASP A 194 8.48 -11.25 11.11
C ASP A 194 9.32 -10.23 10.30
N SER A 195 10.02 -10.65 9.25
CA SER A 195 10.73 -9.75 8.33
C SER A 195 9.77 -9.21 7.25
N GLU A 196 9.62 -7.90 7.12
CA GLU A 196 8.71 -7.27 6.14
C GLU A 196 9.14 -7.41 4.66
N HIS A 197 10.08 -8.30 4.31
CA HIS A 197 10.53 -8.61 2.94
C HIS A 197 10.73 -7.38 2.03
N GLY A 198 11.27 -6.30 2.59
CA GLY A 198 11.64 -5.10 1.85
C GLY A 198 10.46 -4.27 1.32
N GLY A 199 9.34 -4.22 2.06
CA GLY A 199 8.29 -3.17 1.97
C GLY A 199 7.50 -3.08 0.66
N THR A 200 7.85 -3.84 -0.38
CA THR A 200 7.26 -3.72 -1.75
C THR A 200 7.01 -5.07 -2.40
N HIS A 201 6.96 -6.13 -1.59
CA HIS A 201 6.95 -7.49 -2.09
C HIS A 201 5.70 -7.86 -2.90
N SER A 202 4.59 -7.14 -2.75
CA SER A 202 3.33 -7.46 -3.43
C SER A 202 3.48 -7.39 -4.95
N HIS A 203 4.07 -6.31 -5.46
CA HIS A 203 4.29 -6.10 -6.90
C HIS A 203 5.73 -6.32 -7.34
N CYS A 204 6.72 -6.12 -6.46
CA CYS A 204 8.14 -6.13 -6.83
C CYS A 204 8.91 -7.32 -6.26
N GLY A 205 8.24 -8.23 -5.53
CA GLY A 205 8.86 -9.40 -4.91
C GLY A 205 9.91 -9.02 -3.85
N ALA A 206 10.75 -9.98 -3.48
CA ALA A 206 11.83 -9.79 -2.52
C ALA A 206 13.19 -9.87 -3.24
N HIS A 207 14.08 -8.91 -3.00
CA HIS A 207 15.34 -8.82 -3.73
C HIS A 207 16.26 -10.02 -3.40
N GLY A 208 16.69 -10.75 -4.44
CA GLY A 208 17.55 -11.92 -4.28
C GLY A 208 16.85 -13.15 -3.69
N GLU A 209 15.53 -13.09 -3.47
CA GLU A 209 14.73 -14.11 -2.83
C GLU A 209 13.62 -14.63 -3.75
N THR A 210 13.03 -15.77 -3.39
CA THR A 210 11.80 -16.24 -4.04
C THR A 210 10.63 -15.35 -3.63
N TYR A 211 9.66 -15.14 -4.53
CA TYR A 211 8.43 -14.41 -4.22
C TYR A 211 7.77 -15.01 -2.96
N PRO A 212 7.46 -14.19 -1.92
CA PRO A 212 7.18 -14.69 -0.58
C PRO A 212 5.78 -15.28 -0.37
N ASP A 213 4.97 -15.39 -1.44
CA ASP A 213 3.59 -15.89 -1.39
C ASP A 213 3.35 -16.93 -2.50
N LYS A 214 3.01 -18.17 -2.11
CA LYS A 214 2.77 -19.29 -3.03
C LYS A 214 1.43 -19.17 -3.77
N ARG A 215 0.53 -18.27 -3.34
CA ARG A 215 -0.76 -18.09 -4.01
C ARG A 215 -0.59 -17.37 -5.35
N PRO A 216 -1.54 -17.58 -6.29
CA PRO A 216 -1.61 -16.73 -7.48
C PRO A 216 -1.67 -15.25 -7.09
N MET A 217 -1.00 -14.39 -7.86
CA MET A 217 -1.15 -12.95 -7.72
C MET A 217 -2.63 -12.56 -7.89
N GLY A 218 -3.15 -11.75 -6.97
CA GLY A 218 -4.57 -11.38 -6.92
C GLY A 218 -5.47 -12.34 -6.14
N PHE A 219 -4.97 -13.46 -5.59
CA PHE A 219 -5.78 -14.35 -4.75
C PHE A 219 -6.36 -13.61 -3.53
N PRO A 220 -7.64 -13.81 -3.16
CA PRO A 220 -8.60 -14.78 -3.70
C PRO A 220 -9.47 -14.26 -4.86
N LEU A 221 -9.17 -13.08 -5.39
CA LEU A 221 -9.91 -12.39 -6.44
C LEU A 221 -9.36 -12.67 -7.85
N ASP A 222 -8.39 -13.57 -8.00
CA ASP A 222 -7.79 -13.94 -9.29
C ASP A 222 -8.75 -14.71 -10.21
N ARG A 223 -9.79 -15.33 -9.63
CA ARG A 223 -10.74 -16.20 -10.34
C ARG A 223 -12.14 -15.61 -10.32
N ARG A 224 -12.94 -16.00 -11.32
CA ARG A 224 -14.35 -15.67 -11.42
C ARG A 224 -15.10 -16.13 -10.16
N ILE A 225 -15.92 -15.23 -9.61
CA ILE A 225 -16.77 -15.47 -8.45
C ILE A 225 -18.23 -15.48 -8.93
N PRO A 226 -18.77 -16.63 -9.38
CA PRO A 226 -20.12 -16.70 -9.92
C PRO A 226 -21.21 -16.55 -8.85
N ASP A 227 -20.86 -16.77 -7.59
CA ASP A 227 -21.77 -16.74 -6.46
C ASP A 227 -21.15 -15.98 -5.30
N ARG A 228 -21.73 -14.82 -4.98
CA ARG A 228 -21.26 -13.94 -3.90
C ARG A 228 -21.27 -14.63 -2.54
N ARG A 229 -22.18 -15.59 -2.31
CA ARG A 229 -22.30 -16.32 -1.04
C ARG A 229 -20.99 -16.99 -0.65
N VAL A 230 -20.15 -17.36 -1.63
CA VAL A 230 -18.82 -17.92 -1.35
C VAL A 230 -17.95 -16.95 -0.55
N LEU A 231 -18.01 -15.64 -0.84
CA LEU A 231 -17.30 -14.63 -0.06
C LEU A 231 -18.02 -14.33 1.26
N ASP A 232 -19.35 -14.19 1.22
CA ASP A 232 -20.13 -13.79 2.39
C ASP A 232 -20.17 -14.89 3.49
N GLU A 233 -20.09 -16.17 3.12
CA GLU A 233 -20.11 -17.32 4.04
C GLU A 233 -18.71 -17.75 4.49
N THR A 234 -17.65 -17.23 3.86
CA THR A 234 -16.26 -17.52 4.25
C THR A 234 -15.88 -16.65 5.45
N THR A 235 -15.73 -17.25 6.63
CA THR A 235 -15.55 -16.51 7.90
C THR A 235 -14.28 -15.66 7.95
N ASN A 236 -13.23 -16.08 7.23
CA ASN A 236 -11.95 -15.39 7.14
C ASN A 236 -11.89 -14.33 6.02
N ILE A 237 -13.03 -13.96 5.42
CA ILE A 237 -13.16 -12.87 4.45
C ILE A 237 -14.22 -11.89 4.96
N LYS A 238 -13.91 -10.59 4.91
CA LYS A 238 -14.85 -9.52 5.25
C LYS A 238 -14.85 -8.44 4.20
N LEU A 239 -16.03 -7.92 3.91
CA LEU A 239 -16.24 -6.75 3.07
C LEU A 239 -16.89 -5.66 3.90
N THR A 240 -16.39 -4.44 3.77
CA THR A 240 -17.02 -3.22 4.27
C THR A 240 -17.06 -2.15 3.18
N HIS A 241 -17.88 -1.12 3.35
CA HIS A 241 -17.97 -0.02 2.40
C HIS A 241 -17.23 1.20 2.94
N VAL A 242 -16.41 1.80 2.09
CA VAL A 242 -15.66 3.02 2.41
C VAL A 242 -15.87 4.07 1.32
N ARG A 243 -15.59 5.33 1.63
CA ARG A 243 -15.64 6.43 0.67
C ARG A 243 -14.31 7.14 0.59
N VAL A 244 -13.86 7.40 -0.63
CA VAL A 244 -12.66 8.20 -0.89
C VAL A 244 -13.06 9.58 -1.38
N PHE A 245 -12.64 10.61 -0.65
CA PHE A 245 -12.92 12.01 -0.94
C PHE A 245 -11.73 12.65 -1.65
N HIS A 246 -11.99 13.59 -2.55
CA HIS A 246 -10.95 14.42 -3.16
C HIS A 246 -11.11 15.87 -2.72
N ASP A 247 -10.04 16.46 -2.19
CA ASP A 247 -9.96 17.90 -2.03
C ASP A 247 -9.58 18.56 -3.36
N GLU A 248 -10.44 19.46 -3.83
CA GLU A 248 -10.17 20.24 -5.04
C GLU A 248 -9.29 21.46 -4.75
N HIS A 249 -9.05 21.79 -3.47
CA HIS A 249 -8.11 22.84 -3.11
C HIS A 249 -6.67 22.32 -3.24
N GLU A 250 -5.84 23.05 -3.99
CA GLU A 250 -4.41 22.81 -4.01
C GLU A 250 -3.86 23.06 -2.60
N HIS A 251 -3.26 22.03 -2.01
CA HIS A 251 -2.48 22.20 -0.80
C HIS A 251 -1.14 22.80 -1.23
N ASP A 252 -1.07 24.12 -1.16
CA ASP A 252 0.16 24.87 -1.32
C ASP A 252 0.94 24.70 -0.01
N ASP A 253 1.75 23.64 0.07
CA ASP A 253 2.79 23.53 1.10
C ASP A 253 3.91 24.50 0.75
N SER A 254 3.58 25.80 0.70
CA SER A 254 4.56 26.86 0.80
C SER A 254 5.11 26.82 2.21
N HIS A 255 6.20 26.08 2.40
CA HIS A 255 7.07 26.30 3.54
C HIS A 255 7.68 27.69 3.39
N ASP A 256 6.98 28.66 3.96
CA ASP A 256 7.54 29.89 4.50
C ASP A 256 8.55 29.44 5.59
N HIS A 257 9.85 29.43 5.26
CA HIS A 257 11.00 29.78 6.12
C HIS A 257 12.35 29.50 5.44
#